data_AF-A0AA43KBG3-F1
#
_entry.id   AF-A0AA43KBG3-F1
#
_cell.length_a   1.000
_cell.length_b   1.000
_cell.length_c   1.000
_cell.angle_alpha   90.00
_cell.angle_beta   90.00
_cell.angle_gamma   90.00
#
_symmetry.space_group_name_H-M   'P 1'
#
loop_
_entity.id
_entity.type
_entity.pdbx_description
1 polymer ?
#
loop_
_entity_poly.entity_id
_entity_poly.type
_entity_poly.pdbx_seq_one_letter_code
_entity_poly.pdbx_strand_id
1 'polypeptide(L)'
;MSISEKEYYSQRTQQIKRRKRIVTIVGGVGFVGSLIFSSVTSILSSLQKQSQPPVTESIDTQLQKQAHGYELVLQREPNNALALENLTKIRLQLGDNQGAVELIERLLALYPERESYRTVLAAVKQKIAEEK
;
A
#
# COMPACT_ATOMS: atom_id res chain seq x y z
N MET A 1 74.28 26.39 -13.71
CA MET A 1 73.04 25.58 -13.79
C MET A 1 72.19 26.11 -14.92
N SER A 2 71.78 25.23 -15.84
CA SER A 2 71.15 25.55 -17.12
C SER A 2 69.64 25.83 -17.00
N ILE A 3 69.14 26.64 -17.92
CA ILE A 3 67.75 27.16 -18.04
C ILE A 3 66.68 26.03 -18.08
N SER A 4 67.08 24.78 -18.29
CA SER A 4 66.22 23.59 -18.28
C SER A 4 65.58 23.27 -16.93
N GLU A 5 66.19 23.66 -15.80
CA GLU A 5 65.67 23.30 -14.47
C GLU A 5 64.46 24.16 -14.06
N LYS A 6 64.43 25.46 -14.40
CA LYS A 6 63.31 26.35 -14.05
C LYS A 6 62.05 26.08 -14.89
N GLU A 7 62.21 25.65 -16.13
CA GLU A 7 61.12 25.21 -17.02
C GLU A 7 60.54 23.85 -16.56
N TYR A 8 61.39 22.96 -16.04
CA TYR A 8 60.97 21.64 -15.54
C TYR A 8 60.08 21.73 -14.28
N TYR A 9 60.35 22.68 -13.38
CA TYR A 9 59.53 22.89 -12.18
C TYR A 9 58.20 23.63 -12.46
N SER A 10 58.13 24.48 -13.50
CA SER A 10 56.93 25.26 -13.81
C SER A 10 55.85 24.44 -14.55
N GLN A 11 56.25 23.48 -15.40
CA GLN A 11 55.30 22.61 -16.09
C GLN A 11 54.66 21.55 -15.18
N ARG A 12 55.39 21.06 -14.17
CA ARG A 12 54.87 20.06 -13.23
C ARG A 12 53.78 20.64 -12.31
N THR A 13 53.87 21.93 -11.95
CA THR A 13 52.91 22.58 -11.04
C THR A 13 51.59 22.95 -11.70
N GLN A 14 51.55 23.18 -13.02
CA GLN A 14 50.29 23.44 -13.74
C GLN A 14 49.44 22.18 -13.95
N GLN A 15 50.08 21.03 -14.24
CA GLN A 15 49.37 19.76 -14.39
C GLN A 15 48.71 19.32 -13.07
N ILE A 16 49.36 19.61 -11.93
CA ILE A 16 48.85 19.29 -10.59
C ILE A 16 47.60 20.13 -10.25
N LYS A 17 47.52 21.41 -10.67
CA LYS A 17 46.35 22.27 -10.38
C LYS A 17 45.09 21.85 -11.17
N ARG A 18 45.22 21.45 -12.43
CA ARG A 18 44.09 20.97 -13.24
C ARG A 18 43.62 19.57 -12.80
N ARG A 19 44.56 18.67 -12.45
CA ARG A 19 44.23 17.35 -11.90
C ARG A 19 43.58 17.44 -10.52
N LYS A 20 44.01 18.34 -9.63
CA LYS A 20 43.33 18.59 -8.35
C LYS A 20 41.89 19.05 -8.54
N ARG A 21 41.58 19.90 -9.52
CA ARG A 21 40.22 20.38 -9.80
C ARG A 21 39.28 19.27 -10.31
N ILE A 22 39.78 18.33 -11.11
CA ILE A 22 39.03 17.16 -11.58
C ILE A 22 38.84 16.13 -10.44
N VAL A 23 39.89 15.87 -9.64
CA VAL A 23 39.82 14.96 -8.50
C VAL A 23 38.82 15.45 -7.44
N THR A 24 38.68 16.77 -7.22
CA THR A 24 37.68 17.32 -6.29
C THR A 24 36.24 17.23 -6.83
N ILE A 25 36.01 17.39 -8.15
CA ILE A 25 34.68 17.22 -8.74
C ILE A 25 34.26 15.74 -8.76
N VAL A 26 35.17 14.81 -9.04
CA VAL A 26 34.90 13.36 -8.99
C VAL A 26 34.80 12.85 -7.54
N GLY A 27 35.55 13.43 -6.60
CA GLY A 27 35.49 13.10 -5.17
C GLY A 27 34.23 13.61 -4.45
N GLY A 28 33.64 14.72 -4.89
CA GLY A 28 32.34 15.20 -4.40
C GLY A 28 31.17 14.28 -4.77
N VAL A 29 31.35 13.45 -5.81
CA VAL A 29 30.39 12.39 -6.19
C VAL A 29 30.75 11.06 -5.51
N GLY A 30 32.00 10.88 -5.06
CA GLY A 30 32.51 9.60 -4.54
C GLY A 30 32.26 9.31 -3.06
N PHE A 31 31.98 10.31 -2.21
CA PHE A 31 31.67 10.05 -0.79
C PHE A 31 30.17 9.93 -0.49
N VAL A 32 29.30 10.12 -1.50
CA VAL A 32 27.91 9.64 -1.40
C VAL A 32 27.84 8.16 -1.82
N GLY A 33 28.76 7.66 -2.66
CA GLY A 33 28.69 6.29 -3.19
C GLY A 33 29.13 5.15 -2.26
N SER A 34 29.98 5.39 -1.25
CA SER A 34 30.65 4.29 -0.51
C SER A 34 29.92 3.79 0.75
N LEU A 35 28.84 4.47 1.20
CA LEU A 35 27.92 3.90 2.20
C LEU A 35 26.70 3.21 1.55
N ILE A 36 26.65 3.17 0.21
CA ILE A 36 25.55 2.63 -0.60
C ILE A 36 25.97 1.33 -1.31
N PHE A 37 27.07 0.66 -0.91
CA PHE A 37 27.50 -0.55 -1.62
C PHE A 37 27.77 -1.79 -0.75
N SER A 38 27.84 -1.69 0.58
CA SER A 38 27.94 -2.88 1.46
C SER A 38 26.64 -3.21 2.19
N SER A 39 25.75 -2.23 2.37
CA SER A 39 24.38 -2.43 2.87
C SER A 39 23.38 -2.69 1.74
N VAL A 40 23.69 -2.29 0.51
CA VAL A 40 22.65 -2.07 -0.52
C VAL A 40 22.33 -3.29 -1.35
N THR A 41 23.15 -4.33 -1.47
CA THR A 41 22.65 -5.54 -2.16
C THR A 41 21.67 -6.38 -1.33
N SER A 42 21.53 -6.15 -0.01
CA SER A 42 20.46 -6.76 0.81
C SER A 42 19.49 -5.76 1.44
N ILE A 43 19.86 -4.48 1.62
CA ILE A 43 18.94 -3.41 2.05
C ILE A 43 18.32 -2.69 0.85
N LEU A 44 18.96 -2.69 -0.33
CA LEU A 44 18.24 -2.35 -1.56
C LEU A 44 17.42 -3.53 -2.05
N SER A 45 17.58 -4.76 -1.56
CA SER A 45 16.56 -5.81 -1.75
C SER A 45 15.40 -5.70 -0.75
N SER A 46 15.54 -4.94 0.33
CA SER A 46 14.41 -4.52 1.17
C SER A 46 13.79 -3.19 0.73
N LEU A 47 14.49 -2.37 -0.07
CA LEU A 47 13.88 -1.24 -0.82
C LEU A 47 13.36 -1.66 -2.21
N GLN A 48 13.96 -2.65 -2.85
CA GLN A 48 13.51 -3.32 -4.08
C GLN A 48 12.66 -4.55 -3.74
N LYS A 49 11.91 -4.45 -2.64
CA LYS A 49 10.71 -5.26 -2.42
C LYS A 49 9.51 -4.37 -2.09
N GLN A 50 9.39 -3.24 -2.78
CA GLN A 50 8.05 -2.72 -3.10
C GLN A 50 8.02 -1.88 -4.39
N SER A 51 8.60 -2.41 -5.47
CA SER A 51 8.02 -2.21 -6.81
C SER A 51 6.88 -3.21 -7.02
N GLN A 52 5.94 -3.28 -6.08
CA GLN A 52 4.57 -3.49 -6.53
C GLN A 52 4.16 -2.10 -7.05
N PRO A 53 3.40 -1.98 -8.16
CA PRO A 53 2.68 -0.73 -8.38
C PRO A 53 1.97 -0.36 -7.06
N PRO A 54 1.66 0.91 -6.77
CA PRO A 54 0.66 1.17 -5.76
C PRO A 54 -0.60 0.48 -6.25
N VAL A 55 -0.79 -0.78 -5.87
CA VAL A 55 -2.11 -1.31 -5.65
C VAL A 55 -2.49 -0.50 -4.43
N THR A 56 -3.00 0.70 -4.67
CA THR A 56 -4.20 1.11 -3.99
C THR A 56 -5.08 -0.13 -4.07
N GLU A 57 -4.97 -1.07 -3.12
CA GLU A 57 -6.02 -2.03 -2.91
C GLU A 57 -7.19 -1.10 -2.67
N SER A 58 -8.02 -0.93 -3.71
CA SER A 58 -9.20 -0.10 -3.60
C SER A 58 -9.88 -0.55 -2.32
N ILE A 59 -10.42 0.39 -1.55
CA ILE A 59 -11.16 0.05 -0.33
C ILE A 59 -12.15 -1.09 -0.63
N ASP A 60 -12.74 -1.07 -1.84
CA ASP A 60 -13.56 -2.14 -2.41
C ASP A 60 -12.84 -3.50 -2.51
N THR A 61 -11.60 -3.57 -2.97
CA THR A 61 -10.80 -4.81 -2.99
C THR A 61 -10.59 -5.37 -1.58
N GLN A 62 -10.32 -4.51 -0.60
CA GLN A 62 -10.16 -4.97 0.79
C GLN A 62 -11.50 -5.43 1.38
N LEU A 63 -12.58 -4.69 1.11
CA LEU A 63 -13.94 -5.06 1.53
C LEU A 63 -14.39 -6.38 0.91
N GLN A 64 -14.08 -6.63 -0.37
CA GLN A 64 -14.37 -7.90 -1.04
C GLN A 64 -13.64 -9.08 -0.39
N LYS A 65 -12.36 -8.92 -0.04
CA LYS A 65 -11.61 -9.94 0.72
C LYS A 65 -12.25 -10.21 2.08
N GLN A 66 -12.69 -9.16 2.78
CA GLN A 66 -13.34 -9.28 4.07
C GLN A 66 -14.71 -9.97 3.95
N ALA A 67 -15.51 -9.61 2.94
CA ALA A 67 -16.77 -10.29 2.63
C ALA A 67 -16.54 -11.79 2.43
N HIS A 68 -15.56 -12.15 1.59
CA HIS A 68 -15.21 -13.54 1.34
C HIS A 68 -14.81 -14.28 2.63
N GLY A 69 -14.04 -13.63 3.51
CA GLY A 69 -13.70 -14.20 4.82
C GLY A 69 -14.93 -14.54 5.66
N TYR A 70 -15.93 -13.66 5.73
CA TYR A 70 -17.17 -13.94 6.45
C TYR A 70 -18.06 -14.97 5.75
N GLU A 71 -18.07 -15.02 4.42
CA GLU A 71 -18.78 -16.08 3.69
C GLU A 71 -18.22 -17.47 4.05
N LEU A 72 -16.89 -17.61 4.17
CA LEU A 72 -16.26 -18.85 4.61
C LEU A 72 -16.60 -19.22 6.07
N VAL A 73 -16.84 -18.22 6.93
CA VAL A 73 -17.35 -18.47 8.29
C VAL A 73 -18.78 -18.98 8.21
N LEU A 74 -19.65 -18.34 7.43
CA LEU A 74 -21.06 -18.74 7.27
C LEU A 74 -21.24 -20.12 6.62
N GLN A 75 -20.28 -20.58 5.80
CA GLN A 75 -20.29 -21.95 5.30
C GLN A 75 -20.16 -22.99 6.43
N ARG A 76 -19.41 -22.66 7.48
CA ARG A 76 -19.19 -23.54 8.64
C ARG A 76 -20.23 -23.30 9.73
N GLU A 77 -20.62 -22.05 9.92
CA GLU A 77 -21.56 -21.59 10.95
C GLU A 77 -22.66 -20.74 10.31
N PRO A 78 -23.68 -21.37 9.67
CA PRO A 78 -24.68 -20.65 8.90
C PRO A 78 -25.49 -19.62 9.70
N ASN A 79 -25.59 -19.82 11.01
CA ASN A 79 -26.37 -18.98 11.91
C ASN A 79 -25.50 -18.09 12.81
N ASN A 80 -24.22 -17.91 12.47
CA ASN A 80 -23.34 -17.02 13.22
C ASN A 80 -23.78 -15.56 13.01
N ALA A 81 -24.41 -14.99 14.04
CA ALA A 81 -24.93 -13.63 14.03
C ALA A 81 -23.85 -12.60 13.68
N LEU A 82 -22.64 -12.75 14.25
CA LEU A 82 -21.54 -11.82 14.04
C LEU A 82 -21.07 -11.83 12.58
N ALA A 83 -21.00 -13.01 11.95
CA ALA A 83 -20.63 -13.13 10.54
C ALA A 83 -21.72 -12.55 9.63
N LEU A 84 -23.00 -12.81 9.92
CA LEU A 84 -24.13 -12.22 9.20
C LEU A 84 -24.13 -10.68 9.30
N GLU A 85 -23.95 -10.13 10.51
CA GLU A 85 -23.91 -8.68 10.75
C GLU A 85 -22.75 -8.00 10.02
N ASN A 86 -21.55 -8.58 10.11
CA ASN A 86 -20.37 -7.98 9.47
C ASN A 86 -20.44 -8.08 7.95
N LEU A 87 -20.88 -9.22 7.41
CA LEU A 87 -21.08 -9.37 5.96
C LEU A 87 -22.16 -8.40 5.45
N THR A 88 -23.23 -8.19 6.21
CA THR A 88 -24.26 -7.17 5.89
C THR A 88 -23.64 -5.79 5.75
N LYS A 89 -22.86 -5.34 6.74
CA LYS A 89 -22.21 -4.01 6.72
C LYS A 89 -21.30 -3.85 5.52
N ILE A 90 -20.51 -4.88 5.20
CA ILE A 90 -19.58 -4.86 4.07
C ILE A 90 -20.34 -4.79 2.74
N ARG A 91 -21.41 -5.58 2.57
CA ARG A 91 -22.24 -5.53 1.36
C ARG A 91 -22.89 -4.16 1.16
N LEU A 92 -23.36 -3.52 2.23
CA LEU A 92 -23.86 -2.14 2.16
C LEU A 92 -22.78 -1.14 1.74
N GLN A 93 -21.54 -1.29 2.22
CA GLN A 93 -20.41 -0.44 1.82
C GLN A 93 -20.02 -0.65 0.35
N LEU A 94 -20.12 -1.88 -0.14
CA LEU A 94 -19.88 -2.24 -1.54
C LEU A 94 -21.05 -1.87 -2.48
N GLY A 95 -22.16 -1.34 -1.94
CA GLY A 95 -23.36 -1.00 -2.70
C GLY A 95 -24.24 -2.20 -3.07
N ASP A 96 -23.94 -3.39 -2.57
CA ASP A 96 -24.80 -4.59 -2.69
C ASP A 96 -25.97 -4.51 -1.70
N ASN A 97 -26.88 -3.56 -1.95
CA ASN A 97 -28.05 -3.33 -1.10
C ASN A 97 -28.98 -4.57 -1.09
N GLN A 98 -29.10 -5.29 -2.22
CA GLN A 98 -29.94 -6.50 -2.34
C GLN A 98 -29.38 -7.67 -1.52
N GLY A 99 -28.08 -7.97 -1.66
CA GLY A 99 -27.45 -9.02 -0.87
C GLY A 99 -27.41 -8.71 0.63
N ALA A 100 -27.34 -7.43 1.00
CA ALA A 100 -27.48 -7.03 2.40
C ALA A 100 -28.88 -7.32 2.95
N VAL A 101 -29.95 -7.10 2.16
CA VAL A 101 -31.34 -7.40 2.57
C VAL A 101 -31.50 -8.88 2.93
N GLU A 102 -30.97 -9.80 2.11
CA GLU A 102 -31.04 -11.24 2.37
C GLU A 102 -30.41 -11.62 3.73
N LEU A 103 -29.27 -11.01 4.05
CA LEU A 103 -28.58 -11.26 5.33
C LEU A 103 -29.33 -10.68 6.52
N ILE A 104 -29.94 -9.50 6.37
CA ILE A 104 -30.75 -8.87 7.42
C ILE A 104 -32.02 -9.68 7.67
N GLU A 105 -32.66 -10.22 6.64
CA GLU A 105 -33.84 -11.08 6.78
C GLU A 105 -33.50 -12.37 7.52
N ARG A 106 -32.32 -12.95 7.28
CA ARG A 106 -31.81 -14.08 8.08
C ARG A 106 -31.56 -13.69 9.54
N LEU A 107 -30.96 -12.53 9.79
CA LEU A 107 -30.75 -12.01 11.15
C LEU A 107 -32.09 -11.82 11.90
N LEU A 108 -33.12 -11.33 11.23
CA LEU A 108 -34.47 -11.19 11.79
C LEU A 108 -35.14 -12.52 12.08
N ALA A 109 -34.93 -13.53 11.23
CA ALA A 109 -35.44 -14.87 11.48
C ALA A 109 -34.79 -15.53 12.71
N LEU A 110 -33.50 -15.25 12.95
CA LEU A 110 -32.76 -15.77 14.11
C LEU A 110 -33.03 -15.00 15.41
N TYR A 111 -33.22 -13.68 15.31
CA TYR A 111 -33.39 -12.78 16.46
C TYR A 111 -34.55 -11.80 16.22
N PRO A 112 -35.80 -12.28 16.22
CA PRO A 112 -36.97 -11.47 15.88
C PRO A 112 -37.25 -10.31 16.86
N GLU A 113 -36.73 -10.42 18.09
CA GLU A 113 -36.83 -9.39 19.13
C GLU A 113 -35.84 -8.21 18.96
N ARG A 114 -34.84 -8.35 18.08
CA ARG A 114 -33.88 -7.28 17.77
C ARG A 114 -34.50 -6.27 16.81
N GLU A 115 -35.16 -5.26 17.36
CA GLU A 115 -35.75 -4.14 16.59
C GLU A 115 -34.73 -3.44 15.67
N SER A 116 -33.45 -3.40 16.05
CA SER A 116 -32.38 -2.80 15.23
C SER A 116 -32.33 -3.37 13.81
N TYR A 117 -32.57 -4.67 13.62
CA TYR A 117 -32.54 -5.27 12.29
C TYR A 117 -33.73 -4.85 11.43
N ARG A 118 -34.90 -4.62 12.04
CA ARG A 118 -36.08 -4.10 11.32
C ARG A 118 -35.82 -2.69 10.82
N THR A 119 -35.20 -1.85 11.66
CA THR A 119 -34.82 -0.49 11.30
C THR A 119 -33.82 -0.47 10.13
N VAL A 120 -32.78 -1.31 10.18
CA VAL A 120 -31.81 -1.40 9.08
C VAL A 120 -32.48 -1.93 7.81
N LEU A 121 -33.33 -2.96 7.90
CA LEU A 121 -34.05 -3.51 6.75
C LEU A 121 -34.92 -2.44 6.07
N ALA A 122 -35.67 -1.67 6.87
CA ALA A 122 -36.51 -0.59 6.36
C ALA A 122 -35.69 0.49 5.64
N ALA A 123 -34.58 0.93 6.25
CA ALA A 123 -33.69 1.92 5.67
C ALA A 123 -33.07 1.45 4.34
N VAL A 124 -32.62 0.19 4.27
CA VAL A 124 -32.03 -0.38 3.04
C VAL A 124 -33.09 -0.53 1.95
N LYS A 125 -34.31 -1.01 2.29
CA LYS A 125 -35.42 -1.12 1.33
C LYS A 125 -35.85 0.25 0.79
N GLN A 126 -35.86 1.28 1.63
CA GLN A 126 -36.11 2.65 1.21
C GLN A 126 -35.04 3.14 0.22
N LYS A 127 -33.75 2.96 0.54
CA LYS A 127 -32.64 3.35 -0.36
C LYS A 127 -32.76 2.68 -1.73
N ILE A 128 -33.09 1.40 -1.78
CA ILE A 128 -33.31 0.67 -3.05
C ILE A 128 -34.49 1.26 -3.84
N ALA A 129 -35.54 1.73 -3.17
CA ALA A 129 -36.68 2.36 -3.83
C ALA A 129 -36.34 3.76 -4.37
N GLU A 130 -35.46 4.50 -3.70
CA GLU A 130 -34.97 5.82 -4.13
C GLU A 130 -33.97 5.75 -5.29
N GLU A 131 -33.25 4.63 -5.44
CA GLU A 131 -32.33 4.37 -6.55
C GLU A 131 -33.04 3.97 -7.87
N LYS A 132 -34.38 3.82 -7.87
CA LYS A 132 -35.20 3.48 -9.04
C LYS A 132 -35.85 4.70 -9.68
#